data_AF-A0A2G6D426-F1
#
_entry.id   AF-A0A2G6D426-F1
#
_cell.length_a   1.000
_cell.length_b   1.000
_cell.length_c   1.000
_cell.angle_alpha   90.00
_cell.angle_beta   90.00
_cell.angle_gamma   90.00
#
_symmetry.space_group_name_H-M   'P 1'
#
loop_
_entity.id
_entity.type
_entity.pdbx_description
1 polymer ?
#
loop_
_entity_poly.entity_id
_entity_poly.type
_entity_poly.pdbx_seq_one_letter_code
_entity_poly.pdbx_strand_id
1 'polypeptide(L)'
;MKNVSNINERAPLRLVKVSLAFSLVNFFVQGLNWDSLLVFILFTSSVYVSAQIALLVNSPDFKMIPEIEPLRLNLLAFCGIFIVIATFAYSCLFGVFYAVIGLIYLISPYDREWLTGQSKIVIVGNKVEYRKGSA
;
A
#
# COMPACT_ATOMS: atom_id res chain seq x y z
N MET A 1 18.57 -13.69 5.52
CA MET A 1 17.20 -14.10 5.07
C MET A 1 16.08 -13.71 6.04
N LYS A 2 16.27 -13.66 7.38
CA LYS A 2 15.22 -13.24 8.35
C LYS A 2 14.67 -11.81 8.20
N ASN A 3 15.43 -10.88 7.61
CA ASN A 3 15.04 -9.46 7.55
C ASN A 3 14.12 -9.13 6.38
N VAL A 4 14.17 -9.92 5.29
CA VAL A 4 13.31 -9.70 4.13
C VAL A 4 11.86 -10.10 4.47
N SER A 5 11.66 -11.19 5.21
CA SER A 5 10.31 -11.60 5.64
C SER A 5 9.67 -10.60 6.61
N ASN A 6 10.44 -10.04 7.55
CA ASN A 6 9.92 -9.06 8.53
C ASN A 6 9.56 -7.69 7.91
N ILE A 7 10.26 -7.27 6.85
CA ILE A 7 9.92 -6.07 6.06
C ILE A 7 8.67 -6.35 5.22
N ASN A 8 8.60 -7.54 4.62
CA ASN A 8 7.48 -8.00 3.79
C ASN A 8 6.17 -8.07 4.59
N GLU A 9 6.22 -8.43 5.88
CA GLU A 9 5.03 -8.49 6.74
C GLU A 9 4.53 -7.10 7.19
N ARG A 10 5.41 -6.10 7.33
CA ARG A 10 5.05 -4.79 7.91
C ARG A 10 4.47 -3.80 6.91
N ALA A 11 4.90 -3.86 5.65
CA ALA A 11 4.43 -2.94 4.61
C ALA A 11 2.92 -3.05 4.29
N PRO A 12 2.34 -4.25 4.13
CA PRO A 12 0.90 -4.40 3.91
C PRO A 12 0.10 -3.89 5.10
N LEU A 13 0.57 -4.18 6.32
CA LEU A 13 -0.06 -3.71 7.56
C LEU A 13 -0.06 -2.18 7.69
N ARG A 14 1.00 -1.49 7.27
CA ARG A 14 1.06 -0.02 7.29
C ARG A 14 0.10 0.60 6.27
N LEU A 15 0.09 0.07 5.04
CA LEU A 15 -0.82 0.55 3.98
C LEU A 15 -2.28 0.33 4.35
N VAL A 16 -2.61 -0.82 4.96
CA VAL A 16 -3.95 -1.08 5.50
C VAL A 16 -4.30 -0.09 6.62
N LYS A 17 -3.38 0.25 7.52
CA LYS A 17 -3.67 1.26 8.56
C LYS A 17 -3.98 2.64 7.97
N VAL A 18 -3.26 3.05 6.91
CA VAL A 18 -3.57 4.29 6.21
C VAL A 18 -4.93 4.17 5.50
N SER A 19 -5.24 3.03 4.89
CA SER A 19 -6.53 2.82 4.23
C SER A 19 -7.69 2.85 5.22
N LEU A 20 -7.52 2.30 6.44
CA LEU A 20 -8.52 2.38 7.51
C LEU A 20 -8.88 3.84 7.86
N ALA A 21 -7.92 4.77 7.83
CA ALA A 21 -8.20 6.19 8.07
C ALA A 21 -9.09 6.79 6.97
N PHE A 22 -8.83 6.45 5.70
CA PHE A 22 -9.68 6.87 4.58
C PHE A 22 -11.07 6.24 4.64
N SER A 23 -11.18 4.99 5.09
CA SER A 23 -12.46 4.34 5.31
C SER A 23 -13.26 4.93 6.46
N LEU A 24 -12.61 5.35 7.54
CA LEU A 24 -13.26 6.09 8.62
C LEU A 24 -13.90 7.38 8.10
N VAL A 25 -13.17 8.14 7.27
CA VAL A 25 -13.73 9.32 6.59
C VAL A 25 -14.95 8.94 5.75
N ASN A 26 -14.90 7.83 5.01
CA ASN A 26 -16.05 7.37 4.24
C ASN A 26 -17.27 7.06 5.12
N PHE A 27 -17.07 6.42 6.28
CA PHE A 27 -18.15 6.16 7.25
C PHE A 27 -18.72 7.45 7.85
N PHE A 28 -17.90 8.49 8.06
CA PHE A 28 -18.40 9.79 8.52
C PHE A 28 -19.21 10.53 7.45
N VAL A 29 -18.83 10.41 6.16
CA VAL A 29 -19.51 11.12 5.06
C VAL A 29 -20.77 10.39 4.59
N GLN A 30 -20.71 9.08 4.41
CA GLN A 30 -21.82 8.27 3.87
C GLN A 30 -22.67 7.61 4.95
N GLY A 31 -22.24 7.65 6.22
CA GLY A 31 -22.85 6.91 7.31
C GLY A 31 -22.47 5.43 7.31
N LEU A 32 -22.88 4.73 8.37
CA LEU A 32 -22.58 3.31 8.56
C LEU A 32 -23.77 2.48 8.06
N ASN A 33 -23.69 2.05 6.82
CA ASN A 33 -24.70 1.24 6.13
C ASN A 33 -24.05 0.01 5.45
N TRP A 34 -24.86 -0.93 4.95
CA TRP A 34 -24.32 -2.16 4.36
C TRP A 34 -23.41 -1.90 3.15
N ASP A 35 -23.74 -0.91 2.34
CA ASP A 35 -22.94 -0.54 1.16
C ASP A 35 -21.56 -0.03 1.57
N SER A 36 -21.50 0.87 2.56
CA SER A 36 -20.25 1.40 3.11
C SER A 36 -19.39 0.30 3.75
N LEU A 37 -20.01 -0.72 4.36
CA LEU A 37 -19.32 -1.88 4.92
C LEU A 37 -18.73 -2.78 3.82
N LEU A 38 -19.47 -3.02 2.73
CA LEU A 38 -18.96 -3.77 1.58
C LEU A 38 -17.80 -3.03 0.91
N VAL A 39 -17.95 -1.72 0.69
CA VAL A 39 -16.90 -0.84 0.15
C VAL A 39 -15.67 -0.86 1.05
N PHE A 40 -15.85 -0.85 2.38
CA PHE A 40 -14.76 -0.96 3.34
C PHE A 40 -13.97 -2.27 3.23
N ILE A 41 -14.66 -3.40 3.15
CA ILE A 41 -14.03 -4.73 3.04
C ILE A 41 -13.31 -4.86 1.69
N LEU A 42 -13.96 -4.47 0.60
CA LEU A 42 -13.38 -4.46 -0.75
C LEU A 42 -12.15 -3.55 -0.83
N PHE A 43 -12.22 -2.37 -0.23
CA PHE A 43 -11.10 -1.44 -0.20
C PHE A 43 -9.92 -2.01 0.58
N THR A 44 -10.17 -2.46 1.80
CA THR A 44 -9.11 -2.97 2.69
C THR A 44 -8.44 -4.21 2.11
N SER A 45 -9.22 -5.14 1.55
CA SER A 45 -8.68 -6.33 0.88
C SER A 45 -7.90 -5.97 -0.38
N SER A 46 -8.39 -5.04 -1.20
CA SER A 46 -7.68 -4.56 -2.38
C SER A 46 -6.33 -3.92 -2.03
N VAL A 47 -6.29 -3.08 -1.00
CA VAL A 47 -5.05 -2.44 -0.53
C VAL A 47 -4.07 -3.50 -0.01
N TYR A 48 -4.55 -4.49 0.73
CA TYR A 48 -3.71 -5.59 1.21
C TYR A 48 -3.12 -6.42 0.07
N VAL A 49 -3.96 -6.84 -0.89
CA VAL A 49 -3.55 -7.66 -2.04
C VAL A 49 -2.59 -6.90 -2.94
N SER A 50 -2.88 -5.63 -3.23
CA SER A 50 -1.99 -4.78 -4.06
C SER A 50 -0.64 -4.54 -3.38
N ALA A 51 -0.61 -4.35 -2.06
CA ALA A 51 0.64 -4.24 -1.31
C ALA A 51 1.46 -5.55 -1.37
N GLN A 52 0.81 -6.71 -1.19
CA GLN A 52 1.46 -8.01 -1.30
C GLN A 52 2.03 -8.25 -2.71
N ILE A 53 1.25 -7.94 -3.74
CA ILE A 53 1.69 -8.02 -5.13
C ILE A 53 2.89 -7.10 -5.37
N ALA A 54 2.83 -5.85 -4.91
CA ALA A 54 3.91 -4.89 -5.07
C ALA A 54 5.21 -5.34 -4.39
N LEU A 55 5.12 -5.99 -3.22
CA LEU A 55 6.28 -6.54 -2.53
C LEU A 55 6.84 -7.77 -3.24
N LEU A 56 5.97 -8.68 -3.68
CA LEU A 56 6.36 -9.88 -4.43
C LEU A 56 7.12 -9.49 -5.70
N VAL A 57 6.57 -8.56 -6.47
CA VAL A 57 7.17 -8.02 -7.70
C VAL A 57 8.48 -7.29 -7.45
N ASN A 58 8.64 -6.64 -6.30
CA ASN A 58 9.86 -5.92 -5.96
C ASN A 58 10.91 -6.76 -5.23
N SER A 59 10.58 -8.01 -4.88
CA SER A 59 11.50 -8.92 -4.21
C SER A 59 12.71 -9.24 -5.09
N PRO A 60 13.91 -9.36 -4.52
CA PRO A 60 15.13 -9.64 -5.28
C PRO A 60 15.06 -11.00 -5.99
N ASP A 61 14.38 -11.98 -5.39
CA ASP A 61 14.21 -13.33 -5.93
C ASP A 61 13.41 -13.32 -7.25
N PHE A 62 12.36 -12.50 -7.34
CA PHE A 62 11.58 -12.32 -8.58
C PHE A 62 12.32 -11.50 -9.64
N LYS A 63 13.23 -10.61 -9.25
CA LYS A 63 14.01 -9.78 -10.19
C LYS A 63 15.15 -10.53 -10.87
N MET A 64 15.59 -11.65 -10.31
CA MET A 64 16.67 -12.46 -10.88
C MET A 64 16.20 -13.38 -12.02
N ILE A 65 14.90 -13.50 -12.27
CA ILE A 65 14.34 -14.38 -13.30
C ILE A 65 13.80 -13.52 -14.45
N PRO A 66 14.58 -13.35 -15.55
CA PRO A 66 14.19 -12.48 -16.68
C PRO A 66 12.90 -12.91 -17.37
N GLU A 67 12.53 -14.19 -17.33
CA GLU A 67 11.29 -14.73 -17.87
C GLU A 67 10.02 -14.19 -17.17
N ILE A 68 10.16 -13.59 -15.99
CA ILE A 68 9.03 -13.08 -15.18
C ILE A 68 8.75 -11.60 -15.47
N GLU A 69 9.62 -10.91 -16.20
CA GLU A 69 9.44 -9.51 -16.58
C GLU A 69 8.10 -9.19 -17.29
N PRO A 70 7.63 -9.98 -18.29
CA PRO A 70 6.31 -9.77 -18.88
C PRO A 70 5.17 -10.04 -17.91
N LEU A 71 5.32 -11.03 -17.01
CA LEU A 71 4.33 -11.31 -15.98
C LEU A 71 4.20 -10.12 -15.00
N ARG A 72 5.33 -9.53 -14.62
CA ARG A 72 5.38 -8.33 -13.77
C ARG A 72 4.65 -7.15 -14.41
N LEU A 73 4.89 -6.88 -15.69
CA LEU A 73 4.21 -5.82 -16.44
C LEU A 73 2.69 -6.05 -16.50
N ASN A 74 2.27 -7.28 -16.80
CA ASN A 74 0.86 -7.65 -16.83
C ASN A 74 0.19 -7.50 -15.46
N LEU A 75 0.84 -7.96 -14.39
CA LEU A 75 0.32 -7.86 -13.02
C LEU A 75 0.10 -6.39 -12.60
N LEU A 76 1.03 -5.52 -12.99
CA LEU A 76 0.98 -4.09 -12.71
C LEU A 76 -0.11 -3.40 -13.54
N ALA A 77 -0.27 -3.78 -14.80
CA ALA A 77 -1.36 -3.33 -15.67
C ALA A 77 -2.74 -3.76 -15.12
N PHE A 78 -2.88 -5.03 -14.70
CA PHE A 78 -4.11 -5.53 -14.07
C PHE A 78 -4.43 -4.80 -12.77
N CYS A 79 -3.43 -4.52 -11.92
CA CYS A 79 -3.63 -3.71 -10.72
C CYS A 79 -4.12 -2.29 -11.07
N GLY A 80 -3.53 -1.66 -12.09
CA GLY A 80 -3.96 -0.35 -12.57
C GLY A 80 -5.41 -0.36 -13.05
N ILE A 81 -5.77 -1.33 -13.90
CA ILE A 81 -7.13 -1.50 -14.41
C ILE A 81 -8.13 -1.73 -13.27
N PHE A 82 -7.78 -2.58 -12.30
CA PHE A 82 -8.62 -2.84 -11.13
C PHE A 82 -8.88 -1.57 -10.32
N ILE A 83 -7.85 -0.76 -10.07
CA ILE A 83 -7.99 0.51 -9.35
C ILE A 83 -8.89 1.48 -10.11
N VAL A 84 -8.73 1.58 -11.44
CA VAL A 84 -9.57 2.45 -12.28
C VAL A 84 -11.04 2.00 -12.21
N ILE A 85 -11.31 0.71 -12.41
CA ILE A 85 -12.67 0.16 -12.31
C ILE A 85 -13.24 0.43 -10.92
N ALA A 86 -12.49 0.17 -9.85
CA ALA A 86 -12.95 0.39 -8.49
C ALA A 86 -13.25 1.87 -8.19
N THR A 87 -12.45 2.78 -8.76
CA THR A 87 -12.63 4.24 -8.63
C THR A 87 -13.93 4.71 -9.27
N PHE A 88 -14.25 4.22 -10.48
CA PHE A 88 -15.45 4.63 -11.21
C PHE A 88 -16.71 3.86 -10.77
N ALA A 89 -16.58 2.61 -10.32
CA ALA A 89 -17.70 1.76 -9.98
C ALA A 89 -18.20 1.93 -8.54
N TYR A 90 -17.31 2.19 -7.58
CA TYR A 90 -17.67 2.18 -6.16
C TYR A 90 -17.47 3.52 -5.47
N SER A 91 -16.27 4.10 -5.54
CA SER A 91 -16.00 5.37 -4.88
C SER A 91 -14.75 6.05 -5.41
N CYS A 92 -14.85 7.35 -5.67
CA CYS A 92 -13.72 8.20 -6.03
C CYS A 92 -12.61 8.17 -4.95
N LEU A 93 -12.95 7.86 -3.70
CA LEU A 93 -11.98 7.71 -2.61
C LEU A 93 -10.94 6.62 -2.88
N PHE A 94 -11.26 5.57 -3.65
CA PHE A 94 -10.27 4.57 -4.07
C PHE A 94 -9.17 5.23 -4.91
N GLY A 95 -9.55 5.97 -5.95
CA GLY A 95 -8.61 6.64 -6.83
C GLY A 95 -7.77 7.67 -6.09
N VAL A 96 -8.40 8.47 -5.22
CA VAL A 96 -7.70 9.46 -4.38
C VAL A 96 -6.67 8.78 -3.47
N PHE A 97 -7.02 7.67 -2.81
CA PHE A 97 -6.08 6.93 -1.98
C PHE A 97 -4.85 6.46 -2.78
N TYR A 98 -5.07 5.75 -3.89
CA TYR A 98 -3.96 5.24 -4.70
C TYR A 98 -3.12 6.36 -5.33
N ALA A 99 -3.74 7.49 -5.70
CA ALA A 99 -3.04 8.67 -6.18
C ALA A 99 -2.16 9.29 -5.08
N VAL A 100 -2.67 9.41 -3.84
CA VAL A 100 -1.90 9.89 -2.69
C VAL A 100 -0.72 8.98 -2.40
N ILE A 101 -0.92 7.66 -2.39
CA ILE A 101 0.18 6.71 -2.20
C ILE A 101 1.22 6.84 -3.32
N GLY A 102 0.79 6.92 -4.58
CA GLY A 102 1.68 7.13 -5.73
C GLY A 102 2.48 8.44 -5.62
N LEU A 103 1.84 9.52 -5.17
CA LEU A 103 2.46 10.82 -4.96
C LEU A 103 3.48 10.80 -3.81
N ILE A 104 3.18 10.12 -2.70
CA ILE A 104 4.14 9.91 -1.60
C ILE A 104 5.35 9.11 -2.10
N TYR A 105 5.13 8.07 -2.92
CA TYR A 105 6.19 7.28 -3.53
C TYR A 105 7.11 8.12 -4.45
N LEU A 106 6.56 9.15 -5.10
CA LEU A 106 7.31 10.03 -6.00
C LEU A 106 8.10 11.11 -5.25
N ILE A 107 7.48 11.74 -4.25
CA ILE A 107 8.00 12.97 -3.63
C ILE A 107 9.04 12.67 -2.54
N SER A 108 8.83 11.63 -1.72
CA SER A 108 9.63 11.43 -0.51
C SER A 108 10.23 10.01 -0.44
N PRO A 109 11.54 9.85 -0.66
CA PRO A 109 12.19 8.55 -0.54
C PRO A 109 12.14 8.01 0.90
N TYR A 110 12.14 8.89 1.91
CA TYR A 110 12.05 8.50 3.32
C TYR A 110 10.66 7.97 3.69
N ASP A 111 9.59 8.59 3.19
CA ASP A 111 8.22 8.12 3.41
C ASP A 111 7.92 6.87 2.61
N ARG A 112 8.53 6.72 1.42
CA ARG A 112 8.52 5.46 0.67
C ARG A 112 9.17 4.33 1.45
N GLU A 113 10.36 4.56 2.02
CA GLU A 113 11.04 3.58 2.88
C GLU A 113 10.21 3.24 4.13
N TRP A 114 9.44 4.19 4.65
CA TRP A 114 8.53 3.93 5.76
C TRP A 114 7.30 3.13 5.33
N LEU A 115 6.64 3.49 4.23
CA LEU A 115 5.49 2.74 3.70
C LEU A 115 5.87 1.30 3.34
N THR A 116 7.06 1.10 2.80
CA THR A 116 7.61 -0.23 2.47
C THR A 116 8.18 -1.00 3.66
N GLY A 117 8.06 -0.48 4.88
CA GLY A 117 8.50 -1.19 6.09
C GLY A 117 10.02 -1.21 6.32
N GLN A 118 10.81 -0.54 5.46
CA GLN A 118 12.27 -0.50 5.53
C GLN A 118 12.80 0.46 6.61
N SER A 119 12.04 1.50 6.93
CA SER A 119 12.36 2.45 8.00
C SER A 119 11.31 2.43 9.12
N LYS A 120 11.72 2.81 10.32
CA LYS A 120 10.84 3.06 11.47
C LYS A 120 10.92 4.54 11.82
N ILE A 121 9.78 5.12 12.14
CA ILE A 121 9.72 6.45 12.75
C ILE A 121 10.12 6.27 14.22
N VAL A 122 11.16 6.98 14.65
CA VAL A 122 11.65 6.99 16.03
C VAL A 122 11.66 8.43 16.50
N ILE A 123 11.14 8.66 17.71
CA ILE A 123 11.17 9.98 18.34
C ILE A 123 12.41 10.03 19.22
N VAL A 124 13.35 10.91 18.89
CA VAL A 124 14.59 11.10 19.66
C VAL A 124 14.58 12.52 20.22
N GLY A 125 14.32 12.64 21.52
CA GLY A 125 14.07 13.94 22.14
C GLY A 125 12.81 14.59 21.57
N ASN A 126 12.95 15.79 20.98
CA ASN A 126 11.84 16.55 20.37
C ASN A 126 11.83 16.49 18.82
N LYS A 127 12.56 15.54 18.22
CA LYS A 127 12.66 15.37 16.76
C LYS A 127 12.14 14.00 16.32
N VAL A 128 11.47 14.00 15.17
CA VAL A 128 11.00 12.79 14.49
C VAL A 128 12.08 12.37 13.48
N GLU A 129 12.68 11.21 13.67
CA GLU A 129 13.71 10.67 12.78
C GLU A 129 13.24 9.38 12.10
N TYR A 130 13.56 9.24 10.82
CA TYR A 130 13.41 7.98 10.08
C TYR A 130 14.69 7.17 10.23
N ARG A 131 14.68 6.11 11.04
CA ARG A 131 15.80 5.17 11.13
C ARG A 131 15.53 3.96 10.25
N LYS A 132 16.46 3.63 9.35
CA LYS A 132 16.48 2.31 8.72
C LYS A 132 16.54 1.25 9.81
N GLY A 133 15.71 0.22 9.69
CA GLY A 133 15.70 -0.87 10.66
C GLY A 133 17.03 -1.61 10.63
N SER A 134 17.94 -1.27 11.52
CA SER A 134 19.11 -2.10 11.83
C SER A 134 18.67 -3.23 12.76
N ALA A 135 19.01 -4.45 12.34
CA ALA A 135 18.81 -5.75 13.00
C ALA A 135 17.37 -6.28 13.00
#